data_AF-A0A438J0C1-F1
#
_entry.id   AF-A0A438J0C1-F1
#
_cell.length_a   1.000
_cell.length_b   1.000
_cell.length_c   1.000
_cell.angle_alpha   90.00
_cell.angle_beta   90.00
_cell.angle_gamma   90.00
#
_symmetry.space_group_name_H-M   'P 1'
#
loop_
_entity.id
_entity.type
_entity.pdbx_description
1 polymer ?
#
loop_
_entity_poly.entity_id
_entity_poly.type
_entity_poly.pdbx_seq_one_letter_code
_entity_poly.pdbx_strand_id
1 'polypeptide(L)' 'MHHIIPYLGLQEHRLDGDEYLAVIDEFMEAVFTRWPHVIVQFEDFQSKWAFKLLQRYRSTYRMFNDDVQVSSCISVRLP' A
#
# COMPACT_ATOMS: atom_id res chain seq x y z
N MET A 1 31.62 -18.15 -2.47
CA MET A 1 31.43 -17.16 -3.55
C MET A 1 29.96 -16.78 -3.54
N HIS A 2 29.61 -15.64 -2.95
CA HIS A 2 28.21 -15.19 -2.89
C HIS A 2 27.83 -14.64 -4.26
N HIS A 3 26.94 -15.33 -4.97
CA HIS A 3 26.30 -14.77 -6.16
C HIS A 3 25.38 -13.64 -5.71
N ILE A 4 25.78 -12.39 -5.93
CA ILE A 4 24.91 -11.23 -5.79
C ILE A 4 23.92 -11.30 -6.94
N ILE A 5 22.65 -11.54 -6.63
CA ILE A 5 21.56 -11.45 -7.62
C ILE A 5 21.50 -9.98 -8.08
N PRO A 6 21.57 -9.69 -9.40
CA PRO A 6 21.42 -8.33 -9.89
C PRO A 6 20.01 -7.82 -9.59
N TYR A 7 19.91 -6.53 -9.27
CA TYR A 7 18.63 -5.88 -9.02
C TYR A 7 17.71 -6.00 -10.24
N LEU A 8 16.56 -6.64 -10.08
CA LEU A 8 15.57 -6.89 -11.15
C LEU A 8 14.53 -5.78 -11.30
N GLY A 9 14.51 -4.81 -10.38
CA GLY A 9 13.52 -3.73 -10.40
C GLY A 9 13.88 -2.62 -11.39
N LEU A 10 13.01 -1.62 -11.45
CA LEU A 10 13.20 -0.43 -12.28
C LEU A 10 14.42 0.37 -11.81
N GLN A 11 15.36 0.65 -12.71
CA GLN A 11 16.60 1.38 -12.42
C GLN A 11 16.38 2.90 -12.47
N GLU A 12 15.40 3.39 -11.72
CA GLU A 12 15.01 4.81 -11.69
C GLU A 12 14.70 5.26 -10.26
N HIS A 13 14.67 6.57 -10.04
CA HIS A 13 14.23 7.12 -8.76
C HIS A 13 12.75 6.81 -8.51
N ARG A 14 12.39 6.61 -7.24
CA ARG A 14 10.99 6.40 -6.86
C ARG A 14 10.18 7.64 -7.23
N LEU A 15 9.00 7.40 -7.82
CA LEU A 15 8.00 8.45 -8.00
C LEU A 15 7.64 9.08 -6.65
N ASP A 16 7.27 10.36 -6.69
CA ASP A 16 6.78 11.11 -5.54
C ASP A 16 5.58 11.97 -5.97
N GLY A 17 4.92 12.61 -5.00
CA GLY A 17 3.81 13.52 -5.27
C GLY A 17 2.65 12.87 -6.02
N ASP A 18 2.16 13.55 -7.05
CA ASP A 18 0.96 13.16 -7.78
C ASP A 18 1.20 12.01 -8.76
N GLU A 19 2.41 11.87 -9.30
CA GLU A 19 2.76 10.75 -10.18
C GLU A 19 2.70 9.42 -9.43
N TYR A 20 3.20 9.40 -8.19
CA TYR A 20 3.07 8.24 -7.32
C TYR A 20 1.60 7.90 -7.05
N LEU A 21 0.77 8.91 -6.74
CA LEU A 21 -0.64 8.69 -6.46
C LEU A 21 -1.42 8.18 -7.67
N ALA A 22 -1.14 8.73 -8.85
CA ALA A 22 -1.82 8.33 -10.09
C ALA A 22 -1.64 6.83 -10.38
N VAL A 23 -0.43 6.29 -10.16
CA VAL A 23 -0.16 4.86 -10.33
C VAL A 23 -0.98 4.02 -9.33
N ILE A 24 -1.09 4.47 -8.08
CA ILE A 24 -1.88 3.74 -7.08
C ILE A 24 -3.38 3.87 -7.35
N ASP A 25 -3.85 5.02 -7.82
CA ASP A 25 -5.25 5.23 -8.21
C ASP A 25 -5.64 4.25 -9.33
N GLU A 26 -4.82 4.17 -10.39
CA GLU A 26 -5.01 3.24 -11.50
C GLU A 26 -5.02 1.79 -11.02
N PHE A 27 -4.08 1.42 -10.14
CA PHE A 27 -4.04 0.08 -9.55
C PHE A 27 -5.32 -0.25 -8.77
N MET A 28 -5.79 0.65 -7.91
CA MET A 28 -6.98 0.43 -7.09
C MET A 28 -8.22 0.30 -7.97
N GLU A 29 -8.37 1.18 -8.97
CA GLU A 29 -9.48 1.09 -9.92
C GLU A 29 -9.45 -0.24 -10.67
N ALA A 30 -8.32 -0.59 -11.29
CA ALA A 30 -8.19 -1.82 -12.08
C ALA A 30 -8.47 -3.09 -11.27
N VAL A 31 -7.97 -3.16 -10.02
CA VAL A 31 -8.19 -4.29 -9.12
C VAL A 31 -9.68 -4.46 -8.79
N PHE A 32 -10.38 -3.38 -8.47
CA PHE A 32 -11.80 -3.46 -8.11
C PHE A 32 -12.73 -3.59 -9.32
N THR A 33 -12.34 -3.10 -10.50
CA THR A 33 -13.01 -3.42 -11.76
C THR A 33 -12.92 -4.91 -12.06
N ARG A 34 -11.75 -5.52 -11.86
CA ARG A 34 -11.54 -6.94 -12.16
C ARG A 34 -12.11 -7.88 -11.10
N TRP A 35 -12.02 -7.50 -9.83
CA TRP A 35 -12.52 -8.27 -8.68
C TRP A 35 -13.29 -7.35 -7.72
N PRO A 36 -14.59 -7.12 -7.98
CA PRO A 36 -15.41 -6.21 -7.18
C PRO A 36 -15.53 -6.57 -5.71
N HIS A 37 -15.20 -7.83 -5.34
CA HIS A 37 -15.29 -8.39 -3.99
C HIS A 37 -13.93 -8.64 -3.30
N VAL A 38 -12.80 -8.23 -3.88
CA VAL A 38 -11.47 -8.37 -3.25
C VAL A 38 -11.28 -7.48 -2.01
N ILE A 39 -10.39 -7.88 -1.09
CA ILE A 39 -9.89 -7.04 -0.02
C ILE A 39 -8.43 -6.71 -0.34
N VAL A 40 -8.07 -5.43 -0.31
CA VAL A 40 -6.68 -4.99 -0.52
C VAL A 40 -6.04 -4.65 0.83
N GLN A 41 -4.94 -5.32 1.15
CA GLN A 41 -4.08 -5.00 2.28
C GLN A 41 -2.87 -4.21 1.79
N PHE A 42 -2.64 -3.02 2.36
CA PHE A 42 -1.39 -2.29 2.18
C PHE A 42 -0.43 -2.59 3.32
N GLU A 43 0.83 -2.86 2.96
CA GLU A 43 1.91 -3.30 3.84
C GLU A 43 3.21 -2.56 3.48
N ASP A 44 4.04 -2.26 4.46
CA ASP A 44 5.41 -1.74 4.32
C ASP A 44 5.52 -0.43 3.49
N PHE A 45 4.45 0.38 3.49
CA PHE A 45 4.51 1.72 2.90
C PHE A 45 5.26 2.67 3.82
N GLN A 46 6.10 3.56 3.25
CA GLN A 46 6.67 4.67 4.00
C GLN A 46 5.56 5.44 4.72
N SER A 47 5.79 5.88 5.96
CA SER A 47 4.73 6.46 6.81
C SER A 47 4.00 7.63 6.14
N LYS A 48 4.71 8.46 5.35
CA LYS A 48 4.09 9.57 4.59
C LYS A 48 2.99 9.09 3.63
N TRP A 49 3.16 7.90 3.05
CA TRP A 49 2.22 7.29 2.11
C TRP A 49 1.17 6.45 2.80
N ALA A 50 1.54 5.66 3.82
CA ALA A 50 0.62 4.76 4.51
C ALA A 50 -0.64 5.50 5.00
N PHE A 51 -0.48 6.63 5.70
CA PHE A 51 -1.62 7.44 6.16
C PHE A 51 -2.38 8.11 5.01
N LYS A 52 -1.67 8.66 4.02
CA LYS A 52 -2.27 9.38 2.89
C LYS A 52 -3.13 8.46 2.03
N LEU A 53 -2.62 7.28 1.69
CA LEU A 53 -3.33 6.27 0.89
C LEU A 53 -4.51 5.67 1.67
N LEU A 54 -4.32 5.38 2.96
CA LEU A 54 -5.41 4.89 3.81
C LEU A 54 -6.56 5.90 3.89
N GLN A 55 -6.27 7.19 4.12
CA GLN A 55 -7.30 8.24 4.13
C GLN A 55 -8.01 8.37 2.79
N ARG A 56 -7.27 8.24 1.69
CA ARG A 56 -7.79 8.37 0.33
C ARG A 56 -8.78 7.26 -0.04
N TYR A 57 -8.48 6.00 0.29
CA TYR A 57 -9.20 4.85 -0.27
C TYR A 57 -10.17 4.15 0.69
N ARG A 58 -9.99 4.26 2.02
CA ARG A 58 -10.77 3.48 3.00
C ARG A 58 -12.28 3.66 2.94
N SER A 59 -12.77 4.77 2.41
CA SER A 59 -14.20 5.07 2.27
C SER A 59 -14.79 4.57 0.95
N THR A 60 -13.95 4.27 -0.04
CA THR A 60 -14.37 3.92 -1.41
C THR A 60 -14.09 2.46 -1.73
N TYR A 61 -13.00 1.92 -1.21
CA TYR A 61 -12.53 0.57 -1.47
C TYR A 61 -12.48 -0.26 -0.20
N ARG A 62 -12.72 -1.57 -0.36
CA ARG A 62 -12.60 -2.54 0.73
C ARG A 62 -11.12 -2.85 0.96
N MET A 63 -10.48 -2.01 1.76
CA MET A 63 -9.04 -2.04 2.01
C MET A 63 -8.69 -1.73 3.48
N PHE A 64 -7.53 -2.20 3.92
CA PHE A 64 -6.91 -1.80 5.19
C PHE A 64 -5.39 -1.66 5.05
N ASN A 65 -4.74 -0.99 5.98
CA ASN A 65 -3.28 -0.93 6.07
C ASN A 65 -2.84 -1.55 7.41
N ASP A 66 -2.03 -2.61 7.37
CA ASP A 66 -1.67 -3.39 8.56
C ASP A 66 -0.78 -2.59 9.52
N ASP A 67 0.25 -1.91 8.99
CA ASP A 67 1.18 -1.09 9.75
C ASP A 67 0.48 -0.01 10.58
N VAL A 68 -0.59 0.59 10.02
CA VAL A 68 -1.35 1.67 10.67
C VAL A 68 -2.45 1.12 11.56
N GLN A 69 -3.22 0.12 11.10
CA GLN A 69 -4.45 -0.30 11.78
C GLN A 69 -4.23 -1.51 12.70
N VAL A 70 -3.35 -2.45 12.35
CA VAL A 70 -3.12 -3.68 13.13
C VAL A 70 -2.14 -3.45 14.27
N SER A 71 -1.15 -2.57 14.11
CA SER A 71 -0.31 -2.12 15.22
C SER A 71 -1.14 -1.48 16.36
N SER A 72 -2.16 -0.68 16.02
CA SER A 72 -3.08 -0.11 17.01
C SER A 72 -4.01 -1.15 17.66
N CYS A 73 -4.37 -2.22 16.94
CA CYS A 73 -5.23 -3.29 17.45
C CYS A 73 -4.50 -4.17 18.48
N ILE A 74 -3.23 -4.50 18.22
CA ILE A 74 -2.40 -5.28 19.16
C ILE A 74 -2.10 -4.47 20.42
N SER A 75 -1.84 -3.16 20.29
CA SER A 75 -1.58 -2.28 21.44
C SER A 75 -2.78 -2.09 22.38
N VAL A 76 -4.01 -2.33 21.91
CA VAL A 76 -5.24 -2.27 22.73
C VAL A 76 -5.61 -3.65 23.32
N ARG A 77 -4.88 -4.71 22.97
CA ARG A 77 -5.03 -6.03 23.58
C ARG A 77 -4.03 -6.25 24.71
N LEU A 78 -4.09 -5.40 25.74
CA LEU A 78 -3.63 -5.77 27.08
C LEU A 78 -4.67 -5.30 28.11
N PRO A 79 -5.15 -6.17 29.02
CA PRO A 79 -5.88 -5.73 30.21
C PRO A 79 -5.00 -4.88 31.13
#